data_AF-A0A4Q1B152-F1
#
_entry.id   AF-A0A4Q1B152-F1
#
_cell.length_a   1.000
_cell.length_b   1.000
_cell.length_c   1.000
_cell.angle_alpha   90.00
_cell.angle_beta   90.00
_cell.angle_gamma   90.00
#
_symmetry.space_group_name_H-M   'P 1'
#
loop_
_entity.id
_entity.type
_entity.pdbx_description
1 polymer ?
#
loop_
_entity_poly.entity_id
_entity_poly.type
_entity_poly.pdbx_seq_one_letter_code
_entity_poly.pdbx_strand_id
1 'polypeptide(L)'
;MQKVMMTLLLVMHVVFFLSYFIHSGIIFLTTYFWLIFCIITFILGISYHFSIVAEKHDKKTSFRILAMTLSTFSLFNFFFILYITFIDPFIYLEANQKLDTIFKFF
;
A
#
# COMPACT_ATOMS: atom_id res chain seq x y z
N MET A 1 -17.12 10.00 12.92
CA MET A 1 -15.67 9.69 13.07
C MET A 1 -15.17 8.59 12.13
N GLN A 2 -15.85 7.45 11.98
CA GLN A 2 -15.37 6.34 11.11
C GLN A 2 -15.08 6.74 9.65
N LYS A 3 -15.95 7.52 8.99
CA LYS A 3 -15.72 8.04 7.63
C LYS A 3 -14.41 8.83 7.49
N VAL A 4 -14.13 9.68 8.49
CA VAL A 4 -12.89 10.48 8.53
C VAL A 4 -11.69 9.56 8.67
N MET A 5 -11.79 8.56 9.56
CA MET A 5 -10.72 7.58 9.77
C MET A 5 -10.42 6.78 8.50
N MET A 6 -11.44 6.28 7.80
CA MET A 6 -11.26 5.54 6.56
C MET A 6 -10.66 6.41 5.44
N THR A 7 -11.07 7.67 5.36
CA THR A 7 -10.49 8.62 4.41
C THR A 7 -9.02 8.87 4.71
N LEU A 8 -8.67 9.02 5.99
CA LEU A 8 -7.30 9.21 6.44
C LEU A 8 -6.43 7.99 6.13
N LEU A 9 -6.94 6.77 6.35
CA LEU A 9 -6.25 5.53 5.97
C LEU A 9 -6.03 5.44 4.45
N LEU A 10 -6.98 5.93 3.66
CA LEU A 10 -6.87 5.98 2.19
C LEU A 10 -5.78 6.97 1.76
N VAL A 11 -5.72 8.14 2.40
CA VAL A 11 -4.64 9.13 2.17
C VAL A 11 -3.28 8.53 2.51
N MET A 12 -3.17 7.77 3.61
CA MET A 12 -1.91 7.11 3.98
C MET A 12 -1.44 6.11 2.92
N HIS A 13 -2.37 5.40 2.28
CA HIS A 13 -2.06 4.50 1.15
C HIS A 13 -1.57 5.25 -0.09
N VAL A 14 -2.08 6.46 -0.37
CA VAL A 14 -1.58 7.32 -1.45
C VAL A 14 -0.19 7.87 -1.12
N VAL A 15 0.05 8.28 0.13
CA VAL A 15 1.36 8.75 0.59
C VAL A 15 2.41 7.66 0.45
N PHE A 16 2.07 6.41 0.77
CA PHE A 16 2.95 5.26 0.54
C PHE A 16 3.35 5.15 -0.94
N PHE A 17 2.35 5.15 -1.83
CA PHE A 17 2.60 5.01 -3.27
C PHE A 17 3.46 6.16 -3.81
N LEU A 18 3.18 7.41 -3.45
CA LEU A 18 3.99 8.57 -3.85
C LEU A 18 5.41 8.50 -3.29
N SER A 19 5.56 8.07 -2.03
CA SER A 19 6.87 7.95 -1.40
C SER A 19 7.77 6.95 -2.14
N TYR A 20 7.20 5.92 -2.80
CA TYR A 20 7.97 4.95 -3.59
C TYR A 20 8.65 5.61 -4.79
N PHE A 21 7.94 6.47 -5.51
CA PHE A 21 8.49 7.18 -6.67
C PHE A 21 9.53 8.23 -6.30
N ILE A 22 9.43 8.83 -5.10
CA ILE A 22 10.36 9.87 -4.66
C ILE A 22 11.62 9.25 -4.02
N HIS A 23 11.44 8.25 -3.14
CA HIS A 23 12.51 7.67 -2.35
C HIS A 23 12.34 6.15 -2.18
N SER A 24 12.56 5.41 -3.28
CA SER A 24 12.50 3.94 -3.32
C SER A 24 13.35 3.25 -2.23
N GLY A 25 14.53 3.80 -1.91
CA GLY A 25 15.43 3.25 -0.89
C GLY A 25 14.90 3.30 0.55
N ILE A 26 14.14 4.34 0.92
CA ILE A 26 13.56 4.47 2.28
C ILE A 26 12.38 3.51 2.46
N ILE A 27 11.66 3.24 1.39
CA ILE A 27 10.55 2.28 1.43
C ILE A 27 11.04 0.87 1.66
N PHE A 28 12.19 0.48 1.11
CA PHE A 28 12.76 -0.84 1.38
C PHE A 28 12.99 -1.07 2.89
N LEU A 29 13.53 -0.07 3.60
CA LEU A 29 13.76 -0.14 5.05
C LEU A 29 12.44 -0.18 5.85
N THR A 30 11.40 0.50 5.36
CA THR A 30 10.11 0.62 6.04
C THR A 30 9.06 -0.37 5.56
N THR A 31 9.42 -1.29 4.65
CA THR A 31 8.50 -2.23 3.98
C THR A 31 7.66 -3.04 4.96
N TYR A 32 8.27 -3.54 6.04
CA TYR A 32 7.56 -4.34 7.05
C TYR A 32 6.43 -3.57 7.72
N PHE A 33 6.66 -2.29 8.03
CA PHE A 33 5.63 -1.42 8.61
C PHE A 33 4.46 -1.23 7.63
N TRP A 34 4.77 -0.94 6.36
CA TRP A 34 3.76 -0.74 5.32
C TRP A 34 2.97 -2.02 5.02
N LEU A 35 3.61 -3.19 5.10
CA LEU A 35 2.97 -4.48 4.89
C LEU A 35 1.96 -4.77 6.02
N ILE A 36 2.36 -4.58 7.27
CA ILE A 36 1.45 -4.71 8.43
C ILE A 36 0.30 -3.70 8.31
N PHE A 37 0.60 -2.47 7.92
CA PHE A 37 -0.41 -1.43 7.70
C PHE A 37 -1.44 -1.84 6.64
N CYS A 38 -1.00 -2.44 5.52
CA CYS A 38 -1.91 -2.95 4.50
C CYS A 38 -2.83 -4.06 5.02
N ILE A 39 -2.31 -4.99 5.84
CA ILE A 39 -3.11 -6.07 6.43
C ILE A 39 -4.17 -5.50 7.38
N ILE A 40 -3.77 -4.61 8.30
CA ILE A 40 -4.69 -4.00 9.27
C ILE A 40 -5.77 -3.20 8.55
N THR A 41 -5.41 -2.39 7.56
CA THR A 41 -6.37 -1.58 6.80
C THR A 41 -7.32 -2.44 5.96
N PHE A 42 -6.85 -3.57 5.43
CA PHE A 42 -7.71 -4.55 4.75
C PHE A 42 -8.75 -5.15 5.69
N ILE A 43 -8.31 -5.64 6.87
CA ILE A 43 -9.20 -6.22 7.89
C ILE A 43 -10.23 -5.19 8.34
N LEU A 44 -9.81 -3.94 8.56
CA LEU A 44 -10.73 -2.85 8.90
C LEU A 44 -11.72 -2.59 7.76
N GLY A 45 -11.27 -2.49 6.51
CA GLY A 45 -12.12 -2.29 5.33
C GLY A 45 -13.21 -3.38 5.20
N ILE A 46 -12.83 -4.65 5.38
CA ILE A 46 -13.76 -5.78 5.42
C ILE A 46 -14.72 -5.67 6.60
N SER A 47 -14.21 -5.40 7.81
CA SER A 47 -15.03 -5.26 9.01
C SER A 47 -16.10 -4.17 8.83
N TYR A 48 -15.74 -3.05 8.20
CA TYR A 48 -16.69 -1.99 7.87
C TYR A 48 -17.71 -2.39 6.80
N HIS A 49 -17.38 -3.32 5.91
CA HIS A 49 -18.32 -3.83 4.92
C HIS A 49 -19.42 -4.70 5.55
N PHE A 50 -19.12 -5.40 6.65
CA PHE A 50 -20.06 -6.27 7.37
C PHE A 50 -20.65 -5.64 8.64
N SER A 51 -20.20 -4.44 9.03
CA SER A 51 -20.67 -3.81 10.28
C SER A 51 -22.09 -3.25 10.13
N ILE A 52 -23.00 -3.79 10.94
CA ILE A 52 -24.37 -3.31 11.11
C ILE A 52 -24.40 -1.84 11.63
N VAL A 53 -23.33 -1.39 12.30
CA VAL A 53 -23.21 -0.01 12.81
C VAL A 53 -23.22 1.03 11.68
N ALA A 54 -22.75 0.66 10.48
CA ALA A 54 -22.79 1.53 9.30
C ALA A 54 -24.22 1.80 8.81
N GLU A 55 -25.21 0.98 9.21
CA GLU A 55 -26.59 1.13 8.75
C GLU A 55 -27.34 2.31 9.37
N LYS A 56 -26.88 2.85 10.50
CA LYS A 56 -27.51 4.00 11.18
C LYS A 56 -27.20 5.36 10.55
N HIS A 57 -26.23 5.44 9.63
CA HIS A 57 -25.90 6.69 8.94
C HIS A 57 -26.55 6.72 7.55
N ASP A 58 -27.47 7.67 7.33
CA ASP A 58 -28.33 7.92 6.14
C ASP A 58 -27.68 7.93 4.74
N LYS A 59 -26.38 7.68 4.60
CA LYS A 59 -25.69 7.54 3.32
C LYS A 59 -25.02 6.16 3.23
N LYS A 60 -25.85 5.10 3.19
CA LYS A 60 -25.42 3.69 3.08
C LYS A 60 -24.47 3.46 1.90
N THR A 61 -24.73 4.07 0.74
CA THR A 61 -23.96 3.85 -0.49
C THR A 61 -22.56 4.43 -0.43
N SER A 62 -22.41 5.68 0.03
CA SER A 62 -21.11 6.37 0.10
C SER A 62 -20.16 5.69 1.09
N PHE A 63 -20.67 5.22 2.23
CA PHE A 63 -19.84 4.49 3.20
C PHE A 63 -19.36 3.15 2.64
N ARG A 64 -20.25 2.43 1.96
CA ARG A 64 -19.94 1.12 1.37
C ARG A 64 -18.94 1.23 0.22
N ILE A 65 -19.08 2.25 -0.64
CA ILE A 65 -18.09 2.56 -1.68
C ILE A 65 -16.74 2.83 -1.04
N LEU A 66 -16.70 3.68 0.00
CA LEU A 66 -15.45 4.05 0.65
C LEU A 66 -14.76 2.87 1.35
N ALA A 67 -15.53 1.97 1.95
CA ALA A 67 -15.03 0.69 2.49
C ALA A 67 -14.45 -0.21 1.39
N MET A 68 -15.17 -0.33 0.28
CA MET A 68 -14.74 -1.13 -0.86
C MET A 68 -13.45 -0.56 -1.46
N THR A 69 -13.38 0.75 -1.71
CA THR A 69 -12.18 1.42 -2.18
C THR A 69 -11.01 1.19 -1.24
N LEU A 70 -11.20 1.36 0.07
CA LEU A 70 -10.13 1.13 1.05
C LEU A 70 -9.60 -0.31 1.02
N SER A 71 -10.49 -1.31 0.95
CA SER A 71 -10.08 -2.71 0.86
C SER A 71 -9.36 -3.05 -0.45
N THR A 72 -9.81 -2.52 -1.59
CA THR A 72 -9.17 -2.74 -2.88
C THR A 72 -7.80 -2.05 -2.93
N PHE A 73 -7.70 -0.83 -2.40
CA PHE A 73 -6.46 -0.08 -2.38
C PHE A 73 -5.42 -0.71 -1.45
N SER A 74 -5.85 -1.24 -0.29
CA SER A 74 -4.93 -1.94 0.61
C SER A 74 -4.43 -3.26 0.02
N LEU A 75 -5.29 -4.00 -0.70
CA LEU A 75 -4.88 -5.20 -1.44
C LEU A 75 -3.89 -4.86 -2.56
N PHE A 76 -4.18 -3.82 -3.34
CA PHE A 76 -3.30 -3.35 -4.40
C PHE A 76 -1.93 -2.98 -3.83
N ASN A 77 -1.87 -2.17 -2.77
CA ASN A 77 -0.60 -1.80 -2.12
C ASN A 77 0.11 -3.00 -1.49
N PHE A 78 -0.63 -3.97 -0.95
CA PHE A 78 -0.03 -5.20 -0.45
C PHE A 78 0.70 -5.98 -1.54
N PHE A 79 0.03 -6.23 -2.68
CA PHE A 79 0.66 -6.91 -3.81
C PHE A 79 1.77 -6.08 -4.44
N PHE A 80 1.63 -4.76 -4.48
CA PHE A 80 2.69 -3.86 -4.92
C PHE A 80 3.94 -3.98 -4.03
N ILE A 81 3.76 -4.02 -2.71
CA ILE A 81 4.85 -4.27 -1.75
C ILE A 81 5.52 -5.61 -2.01
N LEU A 82 4.75 -6.68 -2.21
CA LEU A 82 5.31 -7.99 -2.54
C LEU A 82 6.11 -7.93 -3.86
N TYR A 83 5.57 -7.28 -4.89
CA TYR A 83 6.23 -7.09 -6.16
C TYR A 83 7.58 -6.38 -5.99
N ILE A 84 7.62 -5.23 -5.32
CA ILE A 84 8.87 -4.50 -5.11
C ILE A 84 9.85 -5.24 -4.20
N THR A 85 9.36 -6.09 -3.29
CA THR A 85 10.23 -6.84 -2.37
C THR A 85 10.87 -8.06 -3.02
N PHE A 86 10.18 -8.71 -3.96
CA PHE A 86 10.65 -9.96 -4.55
C PHE A 86 11.20 -9.81 -5.98
N ILE A 87 10.78 -8.80 -6.74
CA ILE A 87 11.15 -8.64 -8.16
C ILE A 87 12.14 -7.48 -8.34
N ASP A 88 11.88 -6.34 -7.71
CA ASP A 88 12.71 -5.14 -7.83
C ASP A 88 14.13 -5.27 -7.24
N PRO A 89 14.43 -6.00 -6.13
CA PRO A 89 15.81 -6.13 -5.67
C PRO A 89 16.70 -6.85 -6.69
N PHE A 90 16.15 -7.75 -7.50
CA PHE A 90 16.91 -8.42 -8.56
C PHE A 90 17.23 -7.47 -9.71
N ILE A 91 16.32 -6.55 -10.06
CA ILE A 91 16.56 -5.54 -11.11
C ILE A 91 17.62 -4.55 -10.66
N TYR A 92 17.58 -4.10 -9.39
CA TYR A 92 18.57 -3.19 -8.84
C TYR A 92 19.96 -3.84 -8.68
N LEU A 93 20.02 -5.12 -8.28
CA LEU A 93 21.27 -5.88 -8.22
C LEU A 93 21.84 -6.22 -9.61
N GLU A 94 21.01 -6.65 -10.56
CA GLU A 94 21.46 -6.93 -11.93
C GLU A 94 21.96 -5.67 -12.64
N ALA A 95 21.27 -4.53 -12.46
CA ALA A 95 21.69 -3.25 -13.03
C ALA A 95 23.06 -2.81 -12.49
N ASN A 96 23.29 -2.94 -11.17
CA ASN A 96 24.58 -2.61 -10.56
C ASN A 96 25.69 -3.62 -10.90
N GLN A 97 25.38 -4.92 -10.96
CA GLN A 97 26.37 -5.93 -11.38
C GLN A 97 26.82 -5.72 -12.84
N LYS A 98 25.89 -5.38 -13.75
CA LYS A 98 26.25 -5.05 -15.14
C LYS A 98 27.10 -3.79 -15.24
N LEU A 99 26.81 -2.76 -14.44
CA LEU A 99 27.61 -1.53 -14.44
C LEU A 99 29.05 -1.78 -13.94
N ASP A 100 29.19 -2.59 -12.88
CA ASP A 100 30.50 -2.99 -12.33
C ASP A 100 31.31 -3.84 -13.32
N THR A 101 30.64 -4.64 -14.18
CA THR A 101 31.34 -5.40 -15.21
C THR A 101 31.83 -4.52 -16.35
N ILE A 102 31.07 -3.48 -16.72
CA ILE A 102 31.45 -2.52 -17.77
C ILE A 102 32.61 -1.64 -17.28
N PHE A 103 32.58 -1.17 -16.03
CA PHE A 103 33.66 -0.35 -15.45
C PHE A 103 34.94 -1.14 -15.14
N LYS A 104 34.88 -2.47 -14.99
CA LYS A 104 36.08 -3.31 -14.90
C LYS A 104 36.72 -3.63 -16.25
N PHE A 105 36.03 -3.36 -17.35
CA PHE A 105 36.50 -3.62 -18.71
C PHE A 105 37.12 -2.39 -19.39
N PHE A 106 36.98 -1.20 -18.79
CA PHE A 106 37.66 0.05 -19.17
C PHE A 106 38.73 0.41 -18.15
#